data_AF-A0A2S9MRS6-F1
#
_entry.id   AF-A0A2S9MRS6-F1
#
_cell.length_a   1.000
_cell.length_b   1.000
_cell.length_c   1.000
_cell.angle_alpha   90.00
_cell.angle_beta   90.00
_cell.angle_gamma   90.00
#
_symmetry.space_group_name_H-M   'P 1'
#
loop_
_entity.id
_entity.type
_entity.pdbx_description
1 polymer ?
#
loop_
_entity_poly.entity_id
_entity_poly.type
_entity_poly.pdbx_seq_one_letter_code
_entity_poly.pdbx_strand_id
1 'polypeptide(L)'
;MTDTSPIRPLEVDAERPLEPATVALLRAVRDACADVDAAFVVAGATARDILMWHVYGIRPMRATRDVDVAVCAVSWPFHDRLVDTLVATGQFARAPKHQQKLLFAADTGGWRTELDLVPFGPLEAPPGEIAWPPGGEFVLNVLGFQEAVDHALPVAIDAHTVVPVASLPALSLLKLLAWKDRRARQNNDAYDLLFLLTHAHDAGDRTRIWDVAPDLLAAHDFDPTRAAAALLARDAKRIASPATRDAVRALLSDRATYATLGQDLLARAFAWQPGDFTDDAERYLHAFRDAFLADEPDAGAGAGAGAHAQRT
;
A
#
# COMPACT_ATOMS: atom_id res chain seq x y z
N MET A 1 2.96 -14.96 -24.49
CA MET A 1 3.76 -15.91 -23.69
C MET A 1 4.16 -15.16 -22.43
N THR A 2 3.41 -15.33 -21.34
CA THR A 2 3.72 -14.71 -20.05
C THR A 2 4.94 -15.41 -19.47
N ASP A 3 6.03 -14.65 -19.30
CA ASP A 3 7.21 -15.09 -18.56
C ASP A 3 6.76 -15.61 -17.19
N THR A 4 6.84 -16.93 -17.01
CA THR A 4 6.41 -17.65 -15.80
C THR A 4 7.63 -17.99 -14.95
N SER A 5 8.70 -17.21 -15.05
CA SER A 5 9.80 -17.28 -14.11
C SER A 5 9.25 -16.94 -12.71
N PRO A 6 9.46 -17.79 -11.69
CA PRO A 6 8.98 -17.50 -10.35
C PRO A 6 9.63 -16.20 -9.89
N ILE A 7 8.80 -15.19 -9.61
CA ILE A 7 9.25 -13.93 -9.02
C ILE A 7 9.95 -14.28 -7.71
N ARG A 8 11.27 -14.09 -7.65
CA ARG A 8 12.01 -14.28 -6.41
C ARG A 8 11.45 -13.29 -5.39
N PRO A 9 11.13 -13.73 -4.15
CA PRO A 9 10.72 -12.82 -3.10
C PRO A 9 11.75 -11.70 -2.92
N LEU A 10 11.26 -10.50 -2.59
CA LEU A 10 12.13 -9.50 -1.99
C LEU A 10 12.61 -10.03 -0.64
N GLU A 11 13.81 -9.67 -0.23
CA GLU A 11 14.38 -10.13 1.03
C GLU A 11 14.64 -8.92 1.92
N VAL A 12 14.26 -9.03 3.19
CA VAL A 12 14.68 -8.03 4.19
C VAL A 12 16.19 -8.12 4.36
N ASP A 13 16.84 -6.97 4.48
CA ASP A 13 18.27 -6.90 4.70
C ASP A 13 18.62 -7.42 6.11
N ALA A 14 19.62 -8.30 6.19
CA ALA A 14 20.08 -8.88 7.46
C ALA A 14 20.59 -7.82 8.46
N GLU A 15 21.04 -6.65 7.99
CA GLU A 15 21.41 -5.52 8.83
C GLU A 15 20.21 -4.72 9.35
N ARG A 16 19.03 -4.94 8.77
CA ARG A 16 17.77 -4.28 9.11
C ARG A 16 16.67 -5.33 9.31
N PRO A 17 16.81 -6.26 10.27
CA PRO A 17 15.79 -7.27 10.51
C PRO A 17 14.50 -6.62 11.06
N LEU A 18 13.37 -7.29 10.88
CA LEU A 18 12.15 -6.96 11.61
C LEU A 18 12.33 -7.31 13.09
N GLU A 19 11.59 -6.60 13.95
CA GLU A 19 11.49 -6.97 15.37
C GLU A 19 10.96 -8.41 15.53
N PRO A 20 11.55 -9.24 16.42
CA PRO A 20 11.14 -10.64 16.58
C PRO A 20 9.65 -10.83 16.86
N ALA A 21 9.03 -9.91 17.60
CA ALA A 21 7.59 -9.93 17.86
C ALA A 21 6.76 -9.75 16.59
N THR A 22 7.17 -8.84 15.68
CA THR A 22 6.50 -8.63 14.39
C THR A 22 6.66 -9.86 13.50
N VAL A 23 7.84 -10.49 13.47
CA VAL A 23 8.06 -11.74 12.72
C VAL A 23 7.15 -12.85 13.24
N ALA A 24 7.10 -13.06 14.56
CA ALA A 24 6.26 -14.08 15.18
C ALA A 24 4.77 -13.84 14.91
N LEU A 25 4.31 -12.58 15.01
CA LEU A 25 2.94 -12.18 14.72
C LEU A 25 2.58 -12.48 13.26
N LEU A 26 3.40 -12.01 12.31
CA LEU A 26 3.13 -12.21 10.87
C LEU A 26 3.19 -13.69 10.47
N ARG A 27 4.07 -14.47 11.09
CA ARG A 27 4.11 -15.92 10.90
C ARG A 27 2.82 -16.59 11.39
N ALA A 28 2.35 -16.23 12.58
CA ALA A 28 1.10 -16.78 13.12
C ALA A 28 -0.12 -16.39 12.26
N VAL A 29 -0.15 -15.16 11.73
CA VAL A 29 -1.20 -14.72 10.79
C VAL A 29 -1.14 -15.51 9.48
N ARG A 30 0.05 -15.70 8.91
CA ARG A 30 0.24 -16.53 7.70
C ARG A 30 -0.28 -17.95 7.92
N ASP A 31 0.09 -18.57 9.02
CA ASP A 31 -0.28 -19.95 9.34
C ASP A 31 -1.80 -20.06 9.56
N ALA A 32 -2.38 -19.14 10.33
CA ALA A 32 -3.83 -19.10 10.54
C ALA A 32 -4.63 -18.87 9.25
N CYS A 33 -4.13 -18.01 8.34
CA CYS A 33 -4.74 -17.79 7.03
C CYS A 33 -4.63 -19.04 6.16
N ALA A 34 -3.50 -19.75 6.18
CA ALA A 34 -3.35 -21.01 5.46
C ALA A 34 -4.29 -22.11 5.98
N ASP A 35 -4.51 -22.19 7.30
CA ASP A 35 -5.40 -23.16 7.92
C ASP A 35 -6.87 -22.99 7.52
N VAL A 36 -7.29 -21.76 7.20
CA VAL A 36 -8.68 -21.43 6.82
C VAL A 36 -8.84 -21.11 5.33
N ASP A 37 -7.79 -21.27 4.52
CA ASP A 37 -7.75 -20.94 3.09
C ASP A 37 -8.13 -19.46 2.81
N ALA A 38 -7.50 -18.54 3.53
CA ALA A 38 -7.64 -17.09 3.37
C ALA A 38 -6.47 -16.47 2.62
N ALA A 39 -6.75 -15.62 1.64
CA ALA A 39 -5.77 -14.67 1.12
C ALA A 39 -5.64 -13.47 2.09
N PHE A 40 -4.43 -12.97 2.28
CA PHE A 40 -4.17 -11.78 3.10
C PHE A 40 -3.04 -10.94 2.49
N VAL A 41 -2.90 -9.71 2.98
CA VAL A 41 -1.81 -8.81 2.66
C VAL A 41 -1.43 -7.98 3.88
N VAL A 42 -0.13 -7.90 4.16
CA VAL A 42 0.39 -6.90 5.11
C VAL A 42 0.24 -5.54 4.46
N ALA A 43 -0.44 -4.61 5.14
CA ALA A 43 -0.79 -3.30 4.61
C ALA A 43 -0.35 -2.18 5.57
N GLY A 44 -0.92 -1.00 5.41
CA GLY A 44 -0.75 0.10 6.35
C GLY A 44 0.69 0.54 6.54
N ALA A 45 1.02 0.97 7.75
CA ALA A 45 2.36 1.47 8.06
C ALA A 45 3.40 0.33 8.17
N THR A 46 2.97 -0.88 8.52
CA THR A 46 3.85 -2.07 8.54
C THR A 46 4.37 -2.41 7.15
N ALA A 47 3.50 -2.43 6.14
CA ALA A 47 3.92 -2.70 4.77
C ALA A 47 4.88 -1.65 4.23
N ARG A 48 4.59 -0.37 4.52
CA ARG A 48 5.51 0.74 4.26
C ARG A 48 6.87 0.47 4.92
N ASP A 49 6.92 0.07 6.18
CA ASP A 49 8.18 -0.13 6.90
C ASP A 49 8.96 -1.34 6.35
N ILE A 50 8.28 -2.44 6.04
CA ILE A 50 8.89 -3.61 5.41
C ILE A 50 9.56 -3.23 4.10
N LEU A 51 8.83 -2.59 3.18
CA LEU A 51 9.40 -2.23 1.88
C LEU A 51 10.44 -1.12 2.02
N MET A 52 10.09 -0.01 2.66
CA MET A 52 10.92 1.18 2.63
C MET A 52 12.18 1.00 3.48
N TRP A 53 12.07 0.52 4.72
CA TRP A 53 13.21 0.40 5.62
C TRP A 53 13.91 -0.95 5.50
N HIS A 54 13.17 -2.04 5.68
CA HIS A 54 13.77 -3.37 5.80
C HIS A 54 14.29 -3.90 4.46
N VAL A 55 13.63 -3.58 3.34
CA VAL A 55 14.10 -3.93 1.99
C VAL A 55 14.98 -2.82 1.41
N TYR A 56 14.47 -1.59 1.28
CA TYR A 56 15.16 -0.52 0.53
C TYR A 56 16.08 0.38 1.35
N GLY A 57 16.13 0.25 2.69
CA GLY A 57 17.04 1.04 3.54
C GLY A 57 16.64 2.52 3.73
N ILE A 58 15.41 2.88 3.40
CA ILE A 58 14.85 4.23 3.49
C ILE A 58 14.05 4.35 4.79
N ARG A 59 14.63 5.04 5.77
CA ARG A 59 14.07 5.08 7.12
C ARG A 59 12.88 6.05 7.23
N PRO A 60 11.72 5.60 7.73
CA PRO A 60 10.61 6.49 8.07
C PRO A 60 10.95 7.29 9.34
N MET A 61 10.48 8.53 9.41
CA MET A 61 10.66 9.42 10.57
C MET A 61 9.75 9.06 11.75
N ARG A 62 8.65 8.33 11.49
CA ARG A 62 7.68 7.90 12.51
C ARG A 62 7.81 6.40 12.76
N ALA A 63 7.93 6.03 14.04
CA ALA A 63 7.81 4.65 14.48
C ALA A 63 6.35 4.17 14.43
N THR A 64 6.16 2.96 13.90
CA THR A 64 4.87 2.26 13.90
C THR A 64 4.80 1.33 15.10
N ARG A 65 3.69 1.37 15.85
CA ARG A 65 3.47 0.47 17.01
C ARG A 65 2.52 -0.69 16.69
N ASP A 66 1.65 -0.49 15.70
CA ASP A 66 0.61 -1.43 15.31
C ASP A 66 1.10 -2.22 14.08
N VAL A 67 0.66 -3.48 13.95
CA VAL A 67 0.85 -4.31 12.78
C VAL A 67 -0.44 -4.37 11.99
N ASP A 68 -0.48 -3.69 10.84
CA ASP A 68 -1.66 -3.64 9.98
C ASP A 68 -1.67 -4.82 9.00
N VAL A 69 -2.69 -5.68 9.07
CA VAL A 69 -2.92 -6.77 8.11
C VAL A 69 -4.35 -6.72 7.58
N ALA A 70 -4.48 -6.70 6.27
CA ALA A 70 -5.77 -6.87 5.62
C ALA A 70 -5.95 -8.33 5.21
N VAL A 71 -7.15 -8.87 5.42
CA VAL A 71 -7.49 -10.24 5.05
C VAL A 71 -8.70 -10.22 4.13
N CYS A 72 -8.60 -10.93 3.02
CA CYS A 72 -9.75 -11.20 2.19
C CYS A 72 -10.67 -12.16 2.96
N ALA A 73 -11.80 -11.64 3.44
CA ALA A 73 -12.79 -12.40 4.15
C ALA A 73 -14.04 -12.52 3.28
N VAL A 74 -14.42 -13.74 2.94
CA VAL A 74 -15.59 -13.94 2.07
C VAL A 74 -16.94 -13.79 2.80
N SER A 75 -16.92 -13.69 4.14
CA SER A 75 -18.11 -13.44 4.99
C SER A 75 -17.73 -13.10 6.44
N TRP A 76 -18.65 -12.53 7.22
CA TRP A 76 -18.44 -12.31 8.66
C TRP A 76 -18.15 -13.59 9.46
N PRO A 77 -18.88 -14.72 9.26
CA PRO A 77 -18.53 -15.98 9.92
C PRO A 77 -17.14 -16.51 9.55
N PHE A 78 -16.64 -16.20 8.34
CA PHE A 78 -15.28 -16.56 7.96
C PHE A 78 -14.26 -15.72 8.73
N HIS A 79 -14.48 -14.41 8.83
CA HIS A 79 -13.64 -13.53 9.62
C HIS A 79 -13.62 -13.94 11.11
N ASP A 80 -14.78 -14.27 11.69
CA ASP A 80 -14.86 -14.75 13.07
C ASP A 80 -14.07 -16.06 13.28
N ARG A 81 -14.14 -17.00 12.33
CA ARG A 81 -13.33 -18.23 12.40
C ARG A 81 -11.84 -17.94 12.38
N LEU A 82 -11.37 -17.02 11.53
CA LEU A 82 -9.95 -16.64 11.50
C LEU A 82 -9.51 -16.02 12.83
N VAL A 83 -10.33 -15.12 13.39
CA VAL A 83 -10.08 -14.54 14.72
C VAL A 83 -10.01 -15.63 15.79
N ASP A 84 -10.93 -16.60 15.76
CA ASP A 84 -10.95 -17.70 16.73
C ASP A 84 -9.74 -18.62 16.57
N THR A 85 -9.30 -18.92 15.35
CA THR A 85 -8.05 -19.66 15.06
C THR A 85 -6.85 -18.94 15.66
N LEU A 86 -6.73 -17.62 15.45
CA LEU A 86 -5.65 -16.81 16.03
C LEU A 86 -5.68 -16.83 17.56
N VAL A 87 -6.85 -16.65 18.17
CA VAL A 87 -6.99 -16.68 19.64
C VAL A 87 -6.69 -18.06 20.22
N ALA A 88 -7.04 -19.14 19.51
CA ALA A 88 -6.80 -20.53 19.95
C ALA A 88 -5.30 -20.87 20.06
N THR A 89 -4.41 -20.12 19.40
CA THR A 89 -2.96 -20.26 19.58
C THR A 89 -2.48 -19.91 20.99
N GLY A 90 -3.30 -19.18 21.77
CA GLY A 90 -2.91 -18.61 23.06
C GLY A 90 -2.03 -17.37 22.97
N GLN A 91 -1.61 -16.97 21.76
CA GLN A 91 -0.74 -15.80 21.52
C GLN A 91 -1.54 -14.52 21.28
N PHE A 92 -2.82 -14.63 20.90
CA PHE A 92 -3.69 -13.51 20.60
C PHE A 92 -4.86 -13.41 21.58
N ALA A 93 -5.26 -12.18 21.88
CA ALA A 93 -6.49 -11.87 22.61
C ALA A 93 -7.29 -10.80 21.85
N ARG A 94 -8.62 -10.89 21.84
CA ARG A 94 -9.48 -9.85 21.26
C ARG A 94 -9.30 -8.51 22.01
N ALA A 95 -9.22 -7.39 21.29
CA ALA A 95 -9.20 -6.07 21.91
C ALA A 95 -10.63 -5.67 22.38
N PRO A 96 -10.83 -5.22 23.64
CA PRO A 96 -12.18 -4.98 24.16
C PRO A 96 -12.97 -3.84 23.49
N LYS A 97 -12.29 -2.91 22.82
CA LYS A 97 -12.89 -1.65 22.31
C LYS A 97 -12.77 -1.45 20.80
N HIS A 98 -12.06 -2.34 20.10
CA HIS A 98 -11.77 -2.20 18.67
C HIS A 98 -11.98 -3.56 18.02
N GLN A 99 -13.07 -3.70 17.26
CA GLN A 99 -13.50 -5.00 16.75
C GLN A 99 -12.55 -5.59 15.69
N GLN A 100 -11.79 -4.72 15.03
CA GLN A 100 -10.74 -5.10 14.09
C GLN A 100 -9.40 -5.44 14.75
N LYS A 101 -9.21 -5.14 16.05
CA LYS A 101 -7.90 -5.28 16.70
C LYS A 101 -7.77 -6.55 17.54
N LEU A 102 -6.65 -7.26 17.36
CA LEU A 102 -6.17 -8.31 18.24
C LEU A 102 -4.91 -7.85 18.97
N LEU A 103 -4.74 -8.29 20.21
CA LEU A 103 -3.56 -8.05 21.02
C LEU A 103 -2.67 -9.29 20.96
N PHE A 104 -1.51 -9.16 20.34
CA PHE A 104 -0.48 -10.19 20.29
C PHE A 104 0.42 -10.08 21.53
N ALA A 105 0.49 -11.15 22.30
CA ALA A 105 1.41 -11.31 23.42
C ALA A 105 2.51 -12.27 22.99
N ALA A 106 3.64 -11.73 22.53
CA ALA A 106 4.88 -12.49 22.58
C ALA A 106 5.34 -12.59 24.04
N ASP A 107 6.24 -13.54 24.36
CA ASP A 107 6.92 -13.67 25.66
C ASP A 107 7.86 -12.47 25.98
N THR A 108 7.52 -11.26 25.52
CA THR A 108 8.32 -10.04 25.50
C THR A 108 7.99 -9.11 26.68
N GLY A 109 7.96 -9.65 27.90
CA GLY A 109 8.00 -8.82 29.12
C GLY A 109 6.85 -7.83 29.30
N GLY A 110 5.66 -8.14 28.77
CA GLY A 110 4.42 -7.38 29.02
C GLY A 110 4.03 -6.34 27.96
N TRP A 111 4.84 -6.12 26.93
CA TRP A 111 4.42 -5.32 25.76
C TRP A 111 3.55 -6.15 24.82
N ARG A 112 2.41 -5.60 24.40
CA ARG A 112 1.48 -6.22 23.44
C ARG A 112 1.54 -5.47 22.12
N THR A 113 1.79 -6.19 21.03
CA THR A 113 1.69 -5.65 19.68
C THR A 113 0.24 -5.73 19.24
N GLU A 114 -0.28 -4.66 18.65
CA GLU A 114 -1.64 -4.67 18.11
C GLU A 114 -1.61 -5.21 16.68
N LEU A 115 -2.48 -6.15 16.36
CA LEU A 115 -2.79 -6.58 15.01
C LEU A 115 -4.10 -5.92 14.59
N ASP A 116 -4.09 -5.07 13.58
CA ASP A 116 -5.31 -4.59 12.92
C ASP A 116 -5.65 -5.57 11.80
N LEU A 117 -6.79 -6.26 11.92
CA LEU A 117 -7.27 -7.30 11.02
C LEU A 117 -8.52 -6.80 10.29
N VAL A 118 -8.34 -6.33 9.06
CA VAL A 118 -9.43 -5.73 8.27
C VAL A 118 -9.96 -6.73 7.24
N PRO A 119 -11.23 -7.18 7.34
CA PRO A 119 -11.87 -7.99 6.31
C PRO A 119 -12.21 -7.14 5.08
N PHE A 120 -12.11 -7.73 3.90
CA PHE A 120 -12.64 -7.13 2.66
C PHE A 120 -13.00 -8.25 1.67
N GLY A 121 -13.66 -7.91 0.56
CA GLY A 121 -14.11 -8.85 -0.47
C GLY A 121 -15.64 -9.04 -0.48
N PRO A 122 -16.16 -10.26 -0.69
CA PRO A 122 -17.60 -10.50 -0.87
C PRO A 122 -18.54 -10.02 0.26
N LEU A 123 -18.03 -9.71 1.45
CA LEU A 123 -18.82 -9.14 2.55
C LEU A 123 -19.16 -7.64 2.37
N GLU A 124 -18.54 -6.97 1.41
CA GLU A 124 -18.73 -5.54 1.16
C GLU A 124 -20.18 -5.22 0.80
N ALA A 125 -20.77 -4.27 1.53
CA ALA A 125 -22.15 -3.84 1.36
C ALA A 125 -22.32 -2.38 1.82
N PRO A 126 -22.38 -1.40 0.87
CA PRO A 126 -22.18 -1.54 -0.57
C PRO A 126 -20.73 -1.93 -0.95
N PRO A 127 -20.45 -2.30 -2.21
CA PRO A 127 -19.08 -2.55 -2.68
C PRO A 127 -18.13 -1.41 -2.30
N GLY A 128 -16.95 -1.75 -1.77
CA GLY A 128 -15.98 -0.80 -1.22
C GLY A 128 -16.20 -0.41 0.24
N GLU A 129 -17.27 -0.87 0.90
CA GLU A 129 -17.55 -0.57 2.31
C GLU A 129 -17.90 -1.82 3.11
N ILE A 130 -17.46 -1.87 4.36
CA ILE A 130 -17.90 -2.86 5.33
C ILE A 130 -18.51 -2.15 6.55
N ALA A 131 -19.55 -2.74 7.12
CA ALA A 131 -20.15 -2.27 8.37
C ALA A 131 -20.07 -3.40 9.41
N TRP A 132 -19.39 -3.15 10.53
CA TRP A 132 -19.10 -4.22 11.49
C TRP A 132 -20.36 -4.70 12.24
N PRO A 133 -20.58 -6.02 12.40
CA PRO A 133 -21.74 -6.54 13.11
C PRO A 133 -21.66 -6.28 14.63
N PRO A 134 -22.80 -6.34 15.34
CA PRO A 134 -24.17 -6.54 14.84
C PRO A 134 -24.88 -5.24 14.40
N GLY A 135 -24.34 -4.08 14.76
CA GLY A 135 -25.04 -2.79 14.61
C GLY A 135 -24.69 -1.98 13.36
N GLY A 136 -23.57 -2.27 12.69
CA GLY A 136 -23.10 -1.48 11.56
C GLY A 136 -22.73 -0.03 11.92
N GLU A 137 -22.49 0.27 13.20
CA GLU A 137 -22.22 1.62 13.70
C GLU A 137 -20.90 2.19 13.16
N PHE A 138 -19.97 1.31 12.80
CA PHE A 138 -18.69 1.65 12.19
C PHE A 138 -18.65 1.13 10.76
N VAL A 139 -18.68 2.06 9.81
CA VAL A 139 -18.47 1.81 8.39
C VAL A 139 -17.01 2.12 8.05
N LEU A 140 -16.33 1.16 7.43
CA LEU A 140 -14.96 1.30 6.94
C LEU A 140 -14.95 1.16 5.42
N ASN A 141 -14.31 2.12 4.77
CA ASN A 141 -13.95 2.01 3.36
C ASN A 141 -12.83 0.99 3.20
N VAL A 142 -13.06 0.00 2.35
CA VAL A 142 -12.12 -1.07 2.01
C VAL A 142 -11.77 -1.11 0.52
N LEU A 143 -12.12 -0.04 -0.21
CA LEU A 143 -11.71 0.12 -1.60
C LEU A 143 -10.18 0.13 -1.71
N GLY A 144 -9.62 -0.59 -2.67
CA GLY A 144 -8.17 -0.74 -2.85
C GLY A 144 -7.55 -1.97 -2.17
N PHE A 145 -8.25 -2.66 -1.25
CA PHE A 145 -7.66 -3.84 -0.59
C PHE A 145 -7.59 -5.07 -1.48
N GLN A 146 -8.54 -5.24 -2.41
CA GLN A 146 -8.47 -6.33 -3.39
C GLN A 146 -7.23 -6.17 -4.28
N GLU A 147 -6.99 -4.95 -4.77
CA GLU A 147 -5.78 -4.61 -5.54
C GLU A 147 -4.50 -4.81 -4.72
N ALA A 148 -4.55 -4.53 -3.41
CA ALA A 148 -3.41 -4.76 -2.52
C ALA A 148 -3.05 -6.25 -2.40
N VAL A 149 -4.05 -7.15 -2.33
CA VAL A 149 -3.80 -8.61 -2.36
C VAL A 149 -3.34 -9.07 -3.73
N ASP A 150 -4.03 -8.68 -4.80
CA ASP A 150 -3.76 -9.18 -6.15
C ASP A 150 -2.38 -8.75 -6.67
N HIS A 151 -1.87 -7.62 -6.17
CA HIS A 151 -0.58 -7.05 -6.54
C HIS A 151 0.41 -6.98 -5.37
N ALA A 152 0.24 -7.86 -4.37
CA ALA A 152 1.17 -7.96 -3.26
C ALA A 152 2.55 -8.47 -3.71
N LEU A 153 3.60 -7.94 -3.09
CA LEU A 153 4.97 -8.40 -3.26
C LEU A 153 5.25 -9.50 -2.23
N PRO A 154 5.74 -10.69 -2.64
CA PRO A 154 6.24 -11.67 -1.69
C PRO A 154 7.53 -11.13 -1.06
N VAL A 155 7.57 -11.05 0.28
CA VAL A 155 8.75 -10.61 1.03
C VAL A 155 9.16 -11.68 2.03
N ALA A 156 10.40 -12.17 1.92
CA ALA A 156 11.03 -13.01 2.93
C ALA A 156 11.43 -12.13 4.13
N ILE A 157 10.72 -12.27 5.25
CA ILE A 157 10.95 -11.51 6.49
C ILE A 157 11.87 -12.23 7.47
N ASP A 158 12.11 -13.52 7.25
CA ASP A 158 13.18 -14.32 7.85
C ASP A 158 13.47 -15.55 6.94
N ALA A 159 14.33 -16.46 7.41
CA ALA A 159 14.74 -17.66 6.66
C ALA A 159 13.60 -18.66 6.35
N HIS A 160 12.45 -18.55 7.00
CA HIS A 160 11.35 -19.54 6.94
C HIS A 160 9.97 -18.90 6.68
N THR A 161 9.92 -17.58 6.54
CA THR A 161 8.67 -16.81 6.52
C THR A 161 8.69 -15.83 5.37
N VAL A 162 7.85 -16.11 4.38
CA VAL A 162 7.49 -15.19 3.30
C VAL A 162 6.07 -14.72 3.56
N VAL A 163 5.84 -13.42 3.46
CA VAL A 163 4.51 -12.81 3.58
C VAL A 163 4.19 -11.92 2.37
N PRO A 164 2.92 -11.84 1.96
CA PRO A 164 2.47 -10.88 0.96
C PRO A 164 2.43 -9.47 1.55
N VAL A 165 3.13 -8.52 0.94
CA VAL A 165 3.20 -7.12 1.38
C VAL A 165 2.65 -6.21 0.29
N ALA A 166 1.74 -5.30 0.65
CA ALA A 166 1.15 -4.37 -0.29
C ALA A 166 2.24 -3.57 -1.02
N SER A 167 2.21 -3.61 -2.36
CA SER A 167 3.18 -2.89 -3.19
C SER A 167 3.06 -1.36 -3.01
N LEU A 168 4.11 -0.60 -3.37
CA LEU A 168 4.06 0.86 -3.28
C LEU A 168 2.87 1.47 -4.06
N PRO A 169 2.54 1.00 -5.29
CA PRO A 169 1.34 1.42 -5.98
C PRO A 169 0.05 1.19 -5.17
N ALA A 170 -0.13 0.00 -4.61
CA ALA A 170 -1.30 -0.33 -3.79
C ALA A 170 -1.36 0.51 -2.51
N LEU A 171 -0.22 0.69 -1.84
CA LEU A 171 -0.12 1.57 -0.67
C LEU A 171 -0.51 3.02 -1.01
N SER A 172 -0.11 3.54 -2.17
CA SER A 172 -0.49 4.91 -2.58
C SER A 172 -2.01 5.07 -2.74
N LEU A 173 -2.70 4.08 -3.31
CA LEU A 173 -4.16 4.05 -3.42
C LEU A 173 -4.82 4.04 -2.04
N LEU A 174 -4.39 3.10 -1.18
CA LEU A 174 -4.92 2.94 0.17
C LEU A 174 -4.71 4.20 1.02
N LYS A 175 -3.57 4.88 0.89
CA LYS A 175 -3.30 6.13 1.64
C LYS A 175 -4.13 7.31 1.14
N LEU A 176 -4.38 7.42 -0.16
CA LEU A 176 -5.28 8.46 -0.70
C LEU A 176 -6.72 8.28 -0.19
N LEU A 177 -7.25 7.06 -0.26
CA LEU A 177 -8.60 6.74 0.20
C LEU A 177 -8.72 6.90 1.72
N ALA A 178 -7.79 6.33 2.48
CA ALA A 178 -7.74 6.50 3.93
C ALA A 178 -7.60 7.97 4.33
N TRP A 179 -6.75 8.77 3.66
CA TRP A 179 -6.68 10.20 3.94
C TRP A 179 -8.05 10.87 3.76
N LYS A 180 -8.76 10.61 2.65
CA LYS A 180 -10.07 11.21 2.41
C LYS A 180 -11.07 10.93 3.55
N ASP A 181 -11.07 9.72 4.08
CA ASP A 181 -12.05 9.28 5.07
C ASP A 181 -11.75 9.76 6.49
N ARG A 182 -10.47 9.85 6.86
CA ARG A 182 -10.06 10.08 8.26
C ARG A 182 -9.18 11.30 8.50
N ARG A 183 -8.88 12.12 7.48
CA ARG A 183 -8.07 13.36 7.63
C ARG A 183 -8.60 14.33 8.68
N ALA A 184 -9.92 14.34 8.94
CA ALA A 184 -10.52 15.18 9.97
C ALA A 184 -10.16 14.74 11.40
N ARG A 185 -9.83 13.45 11.58
CA ARG A 185 -9.49 12.83 12.88
C ARG A 185 -7.98 12.70 13.07
N GLN A 186 -7.25 12.34 12.02
CA GLN A 186 -5.81 12.17 12.03
C GLN A 186 -5.24 12.35 10.62
N ASN A 187 -3.98 12.80 10.53
CA ASN A 187 -3.37 13.14 9.25
C ASN A 187 -2.07 12.34 8.99
N ASN A 188 -2.01 11.07 9.43
CA ASN A 188 -0.84 10.22 9.20
C ASN A 188 -0.81 9.67 7.77
N ASP A 189 -1.96 9.56 7.11
CA ASP A 189 -2.02 9.07 5.73
C ASP A 189 -1.38 10.04 4.74
N ALA A 190 -1.49 11.36 4.97
CA ALA A 190 -0.76 12.37 4.21
C ALA A 190 0.77 12.24 4.37
N TYR A 191 1.22 11.92 5.58
CA TYR A 191 2.65 11.65 5.83
C TYR A 191 3.11 10.43 5.02
N ASP A 192 2.35 9.34 5.10
CA ASP A 192 2.70 8.10 4.41
C ASP A 192 2.70 8.30 2.90
N LEU A 193 1.69 8.98 2.37
CA LEU A 193 1.61 9.31 0.95
C LEU A 193 2.83 10.15 0.53
N LEU A 194 3.12 11.26 1.23
CA LEU A 194 4.29 12.08 0.92
C LEU A 194 5.58 11.27 0.93
N PHE A 195 5.73 10.34 1.88
CA PHE A 195 6.92 9.51 2.02
C PHE A 195 7.10 8.57 0.83
N LEU A 196 6.00 7.94 0.39
CA LEU A 196 6.01 7.11 -0.82
C LEU A 196 6.34 7.95 -2.06
N LEU A 197 5.73 9.12 -2.22
CA LEU A 197 5.96 10.00 -3.37
C LEU A 197 7.40 10.50 -3.45
N THR A 198 7.97 10.90 -2.32
CA THR A 198 9.33 11.47 -2.24
C THR A 198 10.40 10.42 -2.52
N HIS A 199 10.16 9.18 -2.11
CA HIS A 199 11.17 8.12 -2.13
C HIS A 199 10.88 7.01 -3.15
N ALA A 200 9.88 7.17 -4.01
CA ALA A 200 9.54 6.20 -5.06
C ALA A 200 10.76 5.84 -5.91
N HIS A 201 11.59 6.83 -6.26
CA HIS A 201 12.80 6.60 -7.05
C HIS A 201 13.75 5.62 -6.38
N ASP A 202 14.06 5.85 -5.10
CA ASP A 202 15.01 5.04 -4.35
C ASP A 202 14.44 3.67 -3.96
N ALA A 203 13.12 3.55 -3.87
CA ALA A 203 12.40 2.35 -3.46
C ALA A 203 12.06 1.40 -4.63
N GLY A 204 13.07 1.04 -5.41
CA GLY A 204 12.99 0.03 -6.48
C GLY A 204 12.94 0.57 -7.91
N ASP A 205 12.71 1.87 -8.12
CA ASP A 205 12.57 2.45 -9.46
C ASP A 205 13.85 3.10 -10.03
N ARG A 206 14.96 3.13 -9.29
CA ARG A 206 16.25 3.77 -9.71
C ARG A 206 16.71 3.40 -11.10
N THR A 207 16.53 2.12 -11.46
CA THR A 207 16.90 1.58 -12.79
C THR A 207 15.68 1.53 -13.71
N ARG A 208 14.55 1.04 -13.18
CA ARG A 208 13.32 0.78 -13.93
C ARG A 208 12.81 2.01 -14.69
N ILE A 209 12.96 3.20 -14.11
CA ILE A 209 12.45 4.44 -14.70
C ILE A 209 13.05 4.75 -16.09
N TRP A 210 14.31 4.38 -16.32
CA TRP A 210 15.00 4.62 -17.58
C TRP A 210 14.48 3.72 -18.71
N ASP A 211 14.03 2.52 -18.36
CA ASP A 211 13.58 1.51 -19.31
C ASP A 211 12.08 1.63 -19.60
N VAL A 212 11.26 1.86 -18.57
CA VAL A 212 9.79 1.77 -18.67
C VAL A 212 9.09 3.12 -18.70
N ALA A 213 9.78 4.20 -18.40
CA ALA A 213 9.19 5.54 -18.26
C ALA A 213 10.06 6.69 -18.82
N PRO A 214 10.72 6.55 -19.99
CA PRO A 214 11.47 7.65 -20.60
C PRO A 214 10.57 8.86 -20.94
N ASP A 215 9.29 8.62 -21.19
CA ASP A 215 8.29 9.65 -21.44
C ASP A 215 7.99 10.48 -20.18
N LEU A 216 7.96 9.85 -19.00
CA LEU A 216 7.81 10.57 -17.72
C LEU A 216 9.07 11.35 -17.35
N LEU A 217 10.25 10.82 -17.65
CA LEU A 217 11.50 11.57 -17.49
C LEU A 217 11.48 12.85 -18.33
N ALA A 218 11.11 12.75 -19.62
CA ALA A 218 11.00 13.91 -20.49
C ALA A 218 9.93 14.91 -20.02
N ALA A 219 8.78 14.43 -19.52
CA ALA A 219 7.69 15.27 -19.02
C ALA A 219 8.04 16.04 -17.73
N HIS A 220 9.06 15.59 -16.98
CA HIS A 220 9.48 16.18 -15.72
C HIS A 220 10.92 16.70 -15.77
N ASP A 221 11.36 17.25 -16.90
CA ASP A 221 12.68 17.88 -17.09
C ASP A 221 13.88 16.99 -16.72
N PHE A 222 13.72 15.67 -16.92
CA PHE A 222 14.68 14.62 -16.54
C PHE A 222 15.00 14.59 -15.03
N ASP A 223 14.10 15.11 -14.20
CA ASP A 223 14.14 14.93 -12.76
C ASP A 223 13.69 13.49 -12.40
N PRO A 224 14.60 12.61 -11.97
CA PRO A 224 14.29 11.21 -11.75
C PRO A 224 13.38 10.97 -10.55
N THR A 225 13.37 11.85 -9.54
CA THR A 225 12.51 11.68 -8.37
C THR A 225 11.08 12.07 -8.68
N ARG A 226 10.87 13.16 -9.45
CA ARG A 226 9.53 13.55 -9.93
C ARG A 226 8.96 12.56 -10.93
N ALA A 227 9.78 12.11 -11.88
CA ALA A 227 9.36 11.09 -12.82
C ALA A 227 9.01 9.77 -12.12
N ALA A 228 9.67 9.42 -11.01
CA ALA A 228 9.32 8.24 -10.21
C ALA A 228 7.98 8.41 -9.48
N ALA A 229 7.68 9.60 -8.95
CA ALA A 229 6.35 9.88 -8.37
C ALA A 229 5.22 9.75 -9.42
N ALA A 230 5.47 10.18 -10.66
CA ALA A 230 4.56 9.97 -11.78
C ALA A 230 4.45 8.49 -12.20
N LEU A 231 5.56 7.75 -12.16
CA LEU A 231 5.57 6.31 -12.46
C LEU A 231 4.75 5.52 -11.43
N LEU A 232 4.90 5.87 -10.15
CA LEU A 232 4.10 5.32 -9.06
C LEU A 232 2.59 5.52 -9.31
N ALA A 233 2.19 6.70 -9.78
CA ALA A 233 0.80 6.97 -10.16
C ALA A 233 0.33 6.12 -11.35
N ARG A 234 1.15 6.00 -12.39
CA ARG A 234 0.86 5.17 -13.56
C ARG A 234 0.66 3.71 -13.18
N ASP A 235 1.52 3.19 -12.31
CA ASP A 235 1.40 1.83 -11.80
C ASP A 235 0.17 1.65 -10.91
N ALA A 236 -0.11 2.62 -10.03
CA ALA A 236 -1.28 2.62 -9.16
C ALA A 236 -2.58 2.62 -9.97
N LYS A 237 -2.66 3.44 -11.02
CA LYS A 237 -3.79 3.49 -11.94
C LYS A 237 -3.98 2.15 -12.68
N ARG A 238 -2.88 1.50 -13.08
CA ARG A 238 -2.92 0.24 -13.82
C ARG A 238 -3.51 -0.90 -12.98
N ILE A 239 -3.17 -0.95 -11.69
CA ILE A 239 -3.68 -1.99 -10.79
C ILE A 239 -5.09 -1.68 -10.25
N ALA A 240 -5.47 -0.40 -10.18
CA ALA A 240 -6.77 0.02 -9.67
C ALA A 240 -7.93 -0.55 -10.51
N SER A 241 -8.88 -1.20 -9.84
CA SER A 241 -10.19 -1.53 -10.42
C SER A 241 -10.91 -0.25 -10.87
N PRO A 242 -11.95 -0.36 -11.73
CA PRO A 242 -12.70 0.82 -12.17
C PRO A 242 -13.23 1.67 -11.01
N ALA A 243 -13.78 1.04 -9.96
CA ALA A 243 -14.30 1.74 -8.79
C ALA A 243 -13.19 2.49 -8.02
N THR A 244 -12.06 1.82 -7.76
CA THR A 244 -10.90 2.45 -7.10
C THR A 244 -10.34 3.60 -7.94
N ARG A 245 -10.25 3.40 -9.26
CA ARG A 245 -9.76 4.41 -10.19
C ARG A 245 -10.66 5.63 -10.22
N ASP A 246 -11.98 5.44 -10.25
CA ASP A 246 -12.96 6.53 -10.26
C ASP A 246 -12.95 7.31 -8.94
N ALA A 247 -12.85 6.62 -7.80
CA ALA A 247 -12.75 7.26 -6.48
C ALA A 247 -11.49 8.13 -6.36
N VAL A 248 -10.32 7.59 -6.76
CA VAL A 248 -9.06 8.35 -6.75
C VAL A 248 -9.09 9.48 -7.76
N ARG A 249 -9.63 9.27 -8.97
CA ARG A 249 -9.81 10.33 -9.98
C ARG A 249 -10.69 11.46 -9.44
N ALA A 250 -11.81 11.15 -8.78
CA ALA A 250 -12.70 12.14 -8.19
C ALA A 250 -11.98 12.97 -7.11
N LEU A 251 -11.21 12.31 -6.24
CA LEU A 251 -10.39 12.96 -5.21
C LEU A 251 -9.37 13.93 -5.82
N LEU A 252 -8.61 13.49 -6.82
CA LEU A 252 -7.54 14.27 -7.45
C LEU A 252 -8.06 15.35 -8.42
N SER A 253 -9.27 15.20 -8.94
CA SER A 253 -9.89 16.17 -9.87
C SER A 253 -10.65 17.28 -9.14
N ASP A 254 -11.18 17.01 -7.94
CA ASP A 254 -11.85 18.02 -7.14
C ASP A 254 -10.85 19.06 -6.58
N ARG A 255 -11.00 20.31 -7.01
CA ARG A 255 -10.06 21.40 -6.69
C ARG A 255 -9.91 21.63 -5.19
N ALA A 256 -11.00 21.57 -4.43
CA ALA A 256 -10.99 21.83 -2.99
C ALA A 256 -10.33 20.68 -2.23
N THR A 257 -10.69 19.44 -2.56
CA THR A 257 -10.09 18.23 -1.98
C THR A 257 -8.61 18.16 -2.30
N TYR A 258 -8.21 18.37 -3.56
CA TYR A 258 -6.80 18.35 -3.95
C TYR A 258 -5.98 19.44 -3.26
N ALA A 259 -6.50 20.66 -3.15
CA ALA A 259 -5.83 21.73 -2.41
C ALA A 259 -5.65 21.38 -0.92
N THR A 260 -6.67 20.75 -0.31
CA THR A 260 -6.59 20.27 1.08
C THR A 260 -5.53 19.18 1.24
N LEU A 261 -5.44 18.25 0.29
CA LEU A 261 -4.40 17.22 0.27
C LEU A 261 -3.00 17.84 0.21
N GLY A 262 -2.79 18.80 -0.70
CA GLY A 262 -1.53 19.53 -0.80
C GLY A 262 -1.13 20.22 0.50
N GLN A 263 -2.07 20.92 1.15
CA GLN A 263 -1.85 21.55 2.46
C GLN A 263 -1.47 20.53 3.55
N ASP A 264 -2.18 19.40 3.60
CA ASP A 264 -1.91 18.35 4.57
C ASP A 264 -0.53 17.72 4.34
N LEU A 265 -0.10 17.53 3.09
CA LEU A 265 1.23 17.03 2.74
C LEU A 265 2.33 18.04 3.11
N LEU A 266 2.14 19.32 2.75
CA LEU A 266 3.08 20.39 3.10
C LEU A 266 3.29 20.51 4.62
N ALA A 267 2.21 20.39 5.39
CA ALA A 267 2.30 20.39 6.85
C ALA A 267 3.17 19.23 7.39
N ARG A 268 3.28 18.12 6.65
CA ARG A 268 4.17 16.99 7.00
C ARG A 268 5.59 17.20 6.53
N ALA A 269 5.78 17.74 5.32
CA ALA A 269 7.10 18.09 4.80
C ALA A 269 7.86 19.01 5.75
N PHE A 270 7.18 20.04 6.28
CA PHE A 270 7.77 20.99 7.24
C PHE A 270 8.29 20.29 8.53
N ALA A 271 7.66 19.21 8.95
CA ALA A 271 8.08 18.45 10.12
C ALA A 271 9.32 17.57 9.87
N TRP A 272 9.70 17.30 8.61
CA TRP A 272 10.86 16.46 8.27
C TRP A 272 12.17 17.24 8.34
N GLN A 273 12.18 18.50 7.93
CA GLN A 273 13.36 19.38 7.94
C GLN A 273 12.95 20.83 8.27
N PRO A 274 13.06 21.26 9.54
CA PRO A 274 12.85 22.66 9.90
C PRO A 274 13.97 23.52 9.30
N GLY A 275 13.69 24.24 8.22
CA GLY A 275 14.61 25.25 7.66
C GLY A 275 14.90 25.14 6.16
N ASP A 276 14.56 24.01 5.52
CA ASP A 276 14.60 23.86 4.06
C ASP A 276 13.15 23.89 3.55
N PHE A 277 12.78 24.99 2.88
CA PHE A 277 11.48 25.08 2.20
C PHE A 277 11.54 24.16 0.97
N THR A 278 11.17 22.90 1.12
CA THR A 278 11.06 22.02 -0.04
C THR A 278 9.74 22.26 -0.76
N ASP A 279 9.81 23.10 -1.80
CA ASP A 279 8.83 23.24 -2.89
C ASP A 279 8.52 21.89 -3.57
N ASP A 280 9.31 20.85 -3.27
CA ASP A 280 9.22 19.53 -3.91
C ASP A 280 7.99 18.70 -3.50
N ALA A 281 7.41 18.90 -2.31
CA ALA A 281 6.23 18.13 -1.89
C ALA A 281 5.03 18.38 -2.82
N GLU A 282 4.79 19.63 -3.20
CA GLU A 282 3.75 19.96 -4.18
C GLU A 282 4.09 19.41 -5.57
N ARG A 283 5.37 19.45 -5.95
CA ARG A 283 5.82 18.95 -7.26
C ARG A 283 5.66 17.43 -7.38
N TYR A 284 5.96 16.67 -6.34
CA TYR A 284 5.71 15.22 -6.33
C TYR A 284 4.22 14.91 -6.39
N LEU A 285 3.39 15.63 -5.63
CA LEU A 285 1.94 15.45 -5.67
C LEU A 285 1.37 15.82 -7.05
N HIS A 286 1.88 16.87 -7.69
CA HIS A 286 1.48 17.29 -9.04
C HIS A 286 1.88 16.24 -10.09
N ALA A 287 3.11 15.73 -10.04
CA ALA A 287 3.58 14.67 -10.92
C ALA A 287 2.72 13.40 -10.79
N PHE A 288 2.39 13.01 -9.54
CA PHE A 288 1.49 11.90 -9.29
C PHE A 288 0.08 12.16 -9.86
N ARG A 289 -0.48 13.34 -9.61
CA ARG A 289 -1.82 13.72 -10.08
C ARG A 289 -1.91 13.68 -11.60
N ASP A 290 -0.99 14.33 -12.30
CA ASP A 290 -1.04 14.43 -13.76
C ASP A 290 -0.96 13.06 -14.41
N ALA A 291 -0.04 12.20 -13.93
CA ALA A 291 0.11 10.85 -14.45
C ALA A 291 -1.09 9.93 -14.13
N PHE A 292 -1.72 10.10 -12.95
CA PHE A 292 -2.95 9.34 -12.63
C PHE A 292 -4.14 9.78 -13.49
N LEU A 293 -4.26 11.09 -13.74
CA LEU A 293 -5.38 11.67 -14.46
C LEU A 293 -5.25 11.56 -15.98
N ALA A 294 -4.03 11.49 -16.51
CA ALA A 294 -3.74 11.32 -17.93
C ALA A 294 -4.51 10.14 -18.52
N ASP A 295 -4.96 10.26 -19.76
CA ASP A 295 -5.54 9.14 -20.48
C ASP A 295 -4.47 8.06 -20.73
N GLU A 296 -4.87 6.80 -20.83
CA GLU A 296 -3.89 5.78 -21.20
C GLU A 296 -3.44 6.01 -22.64
N PRO A 297 -2.13 5.97 -22.94
CA PRO A 297 -1.67 6.04 -24.31
C PRO A 297 -2.27 4.87 -25.08
N ASP A 298 -2.86 5.19 -26.23
CA ASP A 298 -3.57 4.25 -27.08
C ASP A 298 -2.64 3.08 -27.45
N ALA A 299 -2.94 1.88 -26.96
CA ALA A 299 -2.09 0.69 -27.13
C ALA A 299 -2.00 0.18 -28.60
N GLY A 300 -2.53 0.93 -29.56
CA GLY A 300 -2.73 0.53 -30.95
C GLY A 300 -1.82 1.17 -32.01
N ALA A 301 -0.97 2.15 -31.70
CA ALA A 301 -0.23 2.89 -32.74
C ALA A 301 1.13 2.30 -33.15
N GLY A 302 1.60 1.22 -32.50
CA GLY A 302 2.96 0.67 -32.69
C GLY A 302 3.12 -0.51 -33.66
N ALA A 303 2.04 -1.13 -34.14
CA ALA A 303 2.12 -2.39 -34.89
C ALA A 303 1.92 -2.26 -36.42
N GLY A 304 1.94 -1.04 -36.97
CA GLY A 304 1.51 -0.76 -38.34
C GLY A 304 2.53 -0.01 -39.22
N ALA A 305 3.84 -0.29 -39.11
CA ALA A 305 4.82 0.31 -40.03
C ALA A 305 5.97 -0.67 -40.32
N GLY A 306 5.67 -1.76 -41.05
CA GLY A 306 6.69 -2.74 -41.38
C GLY A 306 6.24 -3.80 -42.38
N ALA A 307 5.61 -3.42 -43.50
CA ALA A 307 5.40 -4.35 -44.61
C ALA A 307 5.05 -3.64 -45.94
N HIS A 308 5.94 -2.80 -46.48
CA HIS A 308 5.92 -2.51 -47.93
C HIS A 308 7.26 -1.94 -48.42
N ALA A 309 8.15 -2.82 -48.89
CA ALA A 309 9.11 -2.52 -49.97
C ALA A 309 9.98 -3.75 -50.27
N GLN A 310 9.54 -4.62 -51.18
CA GLN A 310 10.42 -5.37 -52.08
C GLN A 310 9.59 -6.10 -53.15
N ARG A 311 9.31 -5.39 -54.25
CA ARG A 311 9.18 -5.96 -55.60
C ARG A 311 9.55 -4.88 -56.60
N THR A 312 10.78 -4.98 -57.09
CA THR A 312 11.24 -4.78 -58.48
C THR A 312 12.72 -5.08 -58.48
#